data_AF-A0A7J9IE48-F1
#
_entry.id   AF-A0A7J9IE48-F1
#
_cell.length_a   1.000
_cell.length_b   1.000
_cell.length_c   1.000
_cell.angle_alpha   90.00
_cell.angle_beta   90.00
_cell.angle_gamma   90.00
#
_symmetry.space_group_name_H-M   'P 1'
#
loop_
_entity.id
_entity.type
_entity.pdbx_description
1 polymer ?
#
loop_
_entity_poly.entity_id
_entity_poly.type
_entity_poly.pdbx_seq_one_letter_code
_entity_poly.pdbx_strand_id
1 'polypeptide(L)' 'MNKYGDVAQLLFVKPDDALLKAMARFWDPSYRCFTFNEVDMVPTIEEYSTLLHYDFRDMFRIYWK' A
#
# COMPACT_ATOMS: atom_id res chain seq x y z
N MET A 1 -19.30 8.71 6.49
CA MET A 1 -17.97 9.29 6.27
C MET A 1 -16.82 8.28 6.44
N ASN A 2 -17.09 6.96 6.43
CA ASN A 2 -16.10 5.90 6.75
C ASN A 2 -15.78 4.95 5.57
N LYS A 3 -16.03 5.34 4.31
CA LYS A 3 -15.91 4.40 3.18
C LYS A 3 -14.46 3.95 2.91
N TYR A 4 -13.47 4.72 3.38
CA TYR A 4 -12.06 4.50 3.03
C TYR A 4 -11.12 4.45 4.26
N GLY A 5 -11.66 4.39 5.49
CA GLY A 5 -10.82 4.42 6.70
C GLY A 5 -9.83 5.59 6.70
N ASP A 6 -8.61 5.33 7.15
CA ASP A 6 -7.52 6.31 7.19
C ASP A 6 -6.78 6.49 5.86
N VAL A 7 -7.21 5.83 4.78
CA VAL A 7 -6.60 5.97 3.45
C VAL A 7 -6.60 7.42 2.99
N ALA A 8 -7.65 8.18 3.30
CA ALA A 8 -7.72 9.60 2.94
C ALA A 8 -6.63 10.44 3.62
N GLN A 9 -6.09 9.98 4.76
CA GLN A 9 -5.00 10.67 5.47
C GLN A 9 -3.68 10.65 4.67
N LEU A 10 -3.50 9.65 3.79
CA LEU A 10 -2.31 9.57 2.92
C LEU A 10 -2.17 10.78 1.98
N LEU A 11 -3.29 11.41 1.60
CA LEU A 11 -3.29 12.60 0.75
C LEU A 11 -2.68 13.83 1.45
N PHE A 12 -2.59 13.81 2.78
CA PHE A 12 -2.06 14.89 3.59
C PHE A 12 -0.65 14.59 4.12
N VAL A 13 -0.09 13.41 3.83
CA VAL A 13 1.28 13.07 4.17
C VAL A 13 2.22 13.95 3.35
N LYS A 14 3.09 14.70 4.04
CA LYS A 14 4.09 15.50 3.35
C LYS A 14 5.08 14.57 2.64
N PRO A 15 5.31 14.76 1.33
CA PRO A 15 6.30 13.97 0.62
C PRO A 15 7.69 14.23 1.22
N ASP A 16 8.41 13.14 1.47
CA ASP A 16 9.82 13.17 1.88
C ASP A 16 10.68 12.83 0.66
N ASP A 17 11.61 13.72 0.31
CA ASP A 17 12.44 13.59 -0.90
C ASP A 17 13.32 12.33 -0.88
N ALA A 18 13.82 11.92 0.29
CA ALA A 18 14.64 10.72 0.42
C ALA A 18 13.77 9.47 0.26
N LEU A 19 12.57 9.49 0.83
CA LEU A 19 11.59 8.41 0.68
C LEU A 19 11.15 8.26 -0.78
N LEU A 20 10.84 9.35 -1.47
CA LEU A 20 10.46 9.32 -2.89
C LEU A 20 11.58 8.76 -3.77
N LYS A 21 12.83 9.15 -3.51
CA LYS A 21 14.01 8.60 -4.21
C LYS A 21 14.17 7.10 -3.94
N ALA A 22 13.95 6.65 -2.71
CA ALA A 22 13.97 5.24 -2.37
C ALA A 22 12.85 4.47 -3.09
N MET A 23 11.61 4.96 -3.04
CA MET A 23 10.48 4.36 -3.74
C MET A 23 10.75 4.22 -5.24
N ALA A 24 11.25 5.27 -5.89
CA ALA A 24 11.59 5.22 -7.32
C ALA A 24 12.72 4.21 -7.62
N ARG A 25 13.72 4.10 -6.72
CA ARG A 25 14.85 3.18 -6.87
C ARG A 25 14.44 1.71 -6.74
N PHE A 26 13.51 1.42 -5.84
CA PHE A 26 13.11 0.05 -5.52
C PHE A 26 11.82 -0.38 -6.21
N TRP A 27 11.20 0.47 -7.03
CA TRP A 27 10.02 0.12 -7.81
C TRP A 27 10.37 -0.86 -8.94
N ASP A 28 9.79 -2.05 -8.89
CA ASP A 28 9.83 -3.02 -9.99
C ASP A 28 8.57 -2.87 -10.86
N PRO A 29 8.69 -2.36 -12.10
CA PRO A 29 7.54 -2.17 -12.98
C PRO A 29 6.93 -3.49 -13.47
N SER A 30 7.68 -4.60 -13.46
CA SER A 30 7.21 -5.91 -13.93
C SER A 30 6.21 -6.50 -12.96
N TYR A 31 6.51 -6.38 -11.66
CA TYR A 31 5.67 -6.91 -10.58
C TYR A 31 4.75 -5.86 -9.96
N ARG A 32 4.95 -4.57 -10.28
CA ARG A 32 4.21 -3.43 -9.72
C ARG A 32 4.31 -3.36 -8.18
N CYS A 33 5.48 -3.68 -7.65
CA CYS A 33 5.78 -3.65 -6.22
C CYS A 33 7.17 -3.06 -5.94
N PHE A 34 7.45 -2.76 -4.67
CA PHE A 34 8.79 -2.35 -4.25
C PHE A 34 9.60 -3.59 -3.85
N THR A 35 10.75 -3.80 -4.50
CA THR A 35 11.63 -4.94 -4.24
C THR A 35 12.89 -4.48 -3.50
N PHE A 36 13.17 -5.10 -2.35
CA PHE A 36 14.39 -4.85 -1.60
C PHE A 36 15.24 -6.10 -1.63
N ASN A 37 16.02 -6.23 -2.70
CA ASN A 37 16.78 -7.44 -3.01
C ASN A 37 15.84 -8.66 -3.12
N GLU A 38 15.91 -9.62 -2.18
CA GLU A 38 15.07 -10.83 -2.17
C GLU A 38 13.82 -10.70 -1.28
N VAL A 39 13.62 -9.55 -0.65
CA VAL A 39 12.48 -9.32 0.25
C VAL A 39 11.41 -8.51 -0.49
N ASP A 40 10.24 -9.12 -0.65
CA ASP A 40 9.03 -8.40 -1.05
C ASP A 40 8.51 -7.58 0.14
N MET A 41 8.27 -6.29 -0.07
CA MET A 41 7.71 -5.40 0.94
C MET A 41 6.22 -5.14 0.76
N VAL A 42 5.53 -5.93 -0.06
CA VAL A 42 4.07 -5.91 -0.15
C VAL A 42 3.48 -6.40 1.18
N PRO A 43 2.80 -5.54 1.95
CA PRO A 43 2.06 -5.97 3.13
C PRO A 43 0.93 -6.92 2.73
N THR A 44 0.62 -7.84 3.63
CA THR A 44 -0.57 -8.70 3.56
C THR A 44 -1.86 -7.89 3.69
N ILE A 45 -3.00 -8.46 3.31
CA ILE A 45 -4.31 -7.78 3.40
C ILE A 45 -4.64 -7.42 4.85
N GLU A 46 -4.26 -8.29 5.79
CA GLU A 46 -4.41 -8.11 7.23
C GLU A 46 -3.55 -6.95 7.77
N GLU A 47 -2.32 -6.83 7.28
CA GLU A 47 -1.43 -5.71 7.64
C GLU A 47 -1.95 -4.39 7.08
N TYR A 48 -2.41 -4.36 5.84
CA TYR A 48 -3.07 -3.18 5.27
C TYR A 48 -4.31 -2.78 6.07
N SER A 49 -5.14 -3.76 6.47
CA SER A 49 -6.34 -3.53 7.28
C SER A 49 -6.01 -2.82 8.58
N THR A 50 -4.94 -3.29 9.23
CA THR A 50 -4.43 -2.75 10.48
C THR A 50 -3.89 -1.33 10.30
N LEU A 51 -3.05 -1.10 9.28
CA LEU A 51 -2.43 0.20 9.01
C LEU A 51 -3.44 1.28 8.64
N LEU A 52 -4.47 0.92 7.89
CA LEU A 52 -5.46 1.86 7.35
C LEU A 52 -6.71 1.96 8.22
N HIS A 53 -6.76 1.22 9.33
CA HIS A 53 -7.96 1.00 10.14
C HIS A 53 -9.19 0.70 9.26
N TYR A 54 -8.99 -0.11 8.22
CA TYR A 54 -9.98 -0.38 7.19
C TYR A 54 -10.18 -1.87 6.98
N ASP A 55 -11.43 -2.30 7.10
CA ASP A 55 -11.78 -3.69 6.97
C ASP A 55 -11.96 -4.11 5.50
N PHE A 56 -10.96 -4.81 4.97
CA PHE A 56 -10.95 -5.32 3.59
C PHE A 56 -11.80 -6.60 3.38
N ARG A 57 -12.62 -7.04 4.34
CA ARG A 57 -13.44 -8.27 4.22
C ARG A 57 -14.30 -8.36 2.95
N ASP A 58 -14.73 -7.24 2.37
CA ASP A 58 -15.50 -7.20 1.11
C ASP A 58 -14.64 -7.24 -0.17
N MET A 59 -13.32 -7.01 -0.07
CA MET A 59 -12.43 -6.88 -1.24
C MET A 59 -12.20 -8.22 -1.95
N PHE A 60 -12.33 -9.35 -1.24
CA PHE A 60 -12.27 -10.70 -1.82
C PHE A 60 -13.37 -10.97 -2.86
N ARG A 61 -14.46 -10.18 -2.90
CA ARG A 61 -15.47 -10.27 -3.97
C ARG A 61 -15.03 -9.60 -5.27
N ILE A 62 -14.01 -8.73 -5.23
CA ILE A 62 -13.57 -7.92 -6.38
C ILE A 62 -12.49 -8.65 -7.20
N TYR A 63 -11.67 -9.48 -6.56
CA TYR A 63 -10.61 -10.26 -7.23
C TYR A 63 -11.09 -11.57 -7.88
N TRP A 64 -12.37 -11.93 -7.72
CA TRP A 64 -12.99 -13.11 -8.34
C TRP A 64 -13.84 -12.77 -9.58
N LYS A 65 -13.42 -11.79 -10.39
CA LYS A 65 -14.13 -11.47 -11.64
C LYS A 65 -13.19 -11.40 -12.83
#